data_AF-A0A9Q1A1P8-F1
#
_entry.id   AF-A0A9Q1A1P8-F1
#
_cell.length_a   1.000
_cell.length_b   1.000
_cell.length_c   1.000
_cell.angle_alpha   90.00
_cell.angle_beta   90.00
_cell.angle_gamma   90.00
#
_symmetry.space_group_name_H-M   'P 1'
#
loop_
_entity.id
_entity.type
_entity.pdbx_description
1 polymer ?
#
loop_
_entity_poly.entity_id
_entity_poly.type
_entity_poly.pdbx_seq_one_letter_code
_entity_poly.pdbx_strand_id
1 'polypeptide(L)'
;MVDCNDEGALFLEAKVSGQLAQLDLQGEGDARSLNRFVPFGDEMAFNPIVLAVQINKFDCGGLVIGVCISHRVADGHTMGAFLKAWATACRAGMHEVIRPSFDAGALFPAADGLRFGTPVPRDHGSQIITKRFVFDGEKINSLKAEVKSFARDSDVKRPPSRVEVVTALLWKALIGVAQAKHGKLRPSLLTLPLNLRGRVDLPITGNSFGNLYRMVGVQFNPKESSSEIHHLVSLLNDAVNKANKDCEKVDFMCH
;
A
#
# COMPACT_ATOMS: atom_id res chain seq x y z
N MET A 1 -4.90 21.03 8.05
CA MET A 1 -6.24 21.24 8.62
C MET A 1 -7.26 20.90 7.54
N VAL A 2 -8.31 20.17 7.88
CA VAL A 2 -9.45 19.86 6.98
C VAL A 2 -10.62 20.72 7.45
N ASP A 3 -11.28 21.41 6.54
CA ASP A 3 -12.50 22.16 6.83
C ASP A 3 -13.71 21.21 6.71
N CYS A 4 -14.41 20.97 7.83
CA CYS A 4 -15.59 20.11 7.87
C CYS A 4 -16.85 20.93 7.58
N ASN A 5 -16.99 21.36 6.32
CA ASN A 5 -18.01 22.30 5.86
C ASN A 5 -19.19 21.63 5.12
N ASP A 6 -19.25 20.30 5.12
CA ASP A 6 -20.29 19.50 4.46
C ASP A 6 -20.48 19.79 2.95
N GLU A 7 -19.46 20.31 2.25
CA GLU A 7 -19.46 20.39 0.77
C GLU A 7 -19.62 19.01 0.09
N GLY A 8 -19.36 17.94 0.84
CA GLY A 8 -19.65 16.57 0.46
C GLY A 8 -18.53 15.88 -0.30
N ALA A 9 -18.81 14.65 -0.74
CA ALA A 9 -17.92 13.86 -1.59
C ALA A 9 -18.35 14.02 -3.05
N LEU A 10 -17.39 14.10 -3.97
CA LEU A 10 -17.72 14.10 -5.39
C LEU A 10 -18.25 12.72 -5.81
N PHE A 11 -19.42 12.67 -6.42
CA PHE A 11 -20.02 11.44 -6.93
C PHE A 11 -20.33 11.61 -8.42
N LEU A 12 -19.69 10.78 -9.25
CA LEU A 12 -19.82 10.78 -10.69
C LEU A 12 -20.48 9.49 -11.18
N GLU A 13 -21.30 9.58 -12.20
CA GLU A 13 -21.87 8.45 -12.91
C GLU A 13 -21.47 8.49 -14.38
N ALA A 14 -21.01 7.36 -14.91
CA ALA A 14 -20.62 7.19 -16.29
C ALA A 14 -21.28 5.95 -16.89
N LYS A 15 -21.74 6.07 -18.13
CA LYS A 15 -22.16 4.93 -18.95
C LYS A 15 -21.00 4.48 -19.83
N VAL A 16 -20.71 3.19 -19.82
CA VAL A 16 -19.62 2.59 -20.59
C VAL A 16 -20.21 1.71 -21.68
N SER A 17 -19.96 2.07 -22.93
CA SER A 17 -20.34 1.23 -24.06
C SER A 17 -19.54 -0.07 -24.06
N GLY A 18 -20.22 -1.20 -24.20
CA GLY A 18 -19.60 -2.53 -24.24
C GLY A 18 -19.84 -3.37 -22.99
N GLN A 19 -19.08 -4.45 -22.87
CA GLN A 19 -19.24 -5.46 -21.81
C GLN A 19 -18.07 -5.42 -20.82
N LEU A 20 -18.36 -5.63 -19.55
CA LEU A 20 -17.33 -5.68 -18.50
C LEU A 20 -16.25 -6.75 -18.79
N ALA A 21 -16.64 -7.89 -19.39
CA ALA A 21 -15.71 -8.96 -19.75
C ALA A 21 -14.67 -8.57 -20.82
N GLN A 22 -14.90 -7.46 -21.54
CA GLN A 22 -13.95 -6.93 -22.52
C GLN A 22 -12.86 -6.09 -21.85
N LEU A 23 -13.02 -5.73 -20.57
CA LEU A 23 -12.01 -5.01 -19.82
C LEU A 23 -10.86 -5.96 -19.48
N ASP A 24 -9.64 -5.59 -19.87
CA ASP A 24 -8.45 -6.35 -19.49
C ASP A 24 -8.11 -6.10 -18.01
N LEU A 25 -8.70 -6.94 -17.17
CA LEU A 25 -8.38 -7.04 -15.74
C LEU A 25 -7.17 -7.95 -15.48
N GLN A 26 -6.68 -8.65 -16.51
CA GLN A 26 -5.53 -9.53 -16.39
C GLN A 26 -4.20 -8.78 -16.50
N GLY A 27 -4.22 -7.51 -16.92
CA GLY A 27 -3.06 -6.62 -16.91
C GLY A 27 -2.05 -6.92 -18.02
N GLU A 28 -2.53 -7.51 -19.12
CA GLU A 28 -1.73 -7.78 -20.31
C GLU A 28 -1.52 -6.49 -21.13
N GLY A 29 -2.54 -5.63 -21.16
CA GLY A 29 -2.62 -4.33 -21.81
C GLY A 29 -2.03 -3.16 -20.99
N ASP A 30 -2.42 -1.93 -21.36
CA ASP A 30 -1.97 -0.71 -20.68
C ASP A 30 -2.81 -0.49 -19.41
N ALA A 31 -2.19 -0.62 -18.24
CA ALA A 31 -2.83 -0.37 -16.95
C ALA A 31 -3.42 1.04 -16.84
N ARG A 32 -2.89 2.02 -17.59
CA ARG A 32 -3.42 3.40 -17.62
C ARG A 32 -4.81 3.48 -18.24
N SER A 33 -5.24 2.48 -19.01
CA SER A 33 -6.63 2.38 -19.48
C SER A 33 -7.62 2.34 -18.32
N LEU A 34 -7.23 1.83 -17.14
CA LEU A 34 -8.05 1.79 -15.95
C LEU A 34 -8.27 3.18 -15.33
N ASN A 35 -7.42 4.17 -15.64
CA ASN A 35 -7.56 5.54 -15.14
C ASN A 35 -8.88 6.19 -15.59
N ARG A 36 -9.51 5.68 -16.65
CA ARG A 36 -10.82 6.15 -17.13
C ARG A 36 -11.97 5.82 -16.17
N PHE A 37 -11.77 4.86 -15.27
CA PHE A 37 -12.81 4.40 -14.34
C PHE A 37 -12.69 5.01 -12.95
N VAL A 38 -11.70 5.87 -12.71
CA VAL A 38 -11.52 6.60 -11.44
C VAL A 38 -11.68 8.10 -11.65
N PRO A 39 -12.22 8.84 -10.66
CA PRO A 39 -12.21 10.30 -10.69
C PRO A 39 -10.79 10.85 -10.88
N PHE A 40 -10.64 11.84 -11.76
CA PHE A 40 -9.41 12.63 -12.00
C PHE A 40 -8.21 11.90 -12.62
N GLY A 41 -8.23 10.58 -12.80
CA GLY A 41 -7.10 9.84 -13.38
C GLY A 41 -5.76 10.20 -12.72
N ASP A 42 -4.80 10.68 -13.52
CA ASP A 42 -3.46 11.08 -13.06
C ASP A 42 -3.43 12.46 -12.35
N GLU A 43 -4.50 13.25 -12.40
CA GLU A 43 -4.54 14.63 -11.87
C GLU A 43 -4.90 14.72 -10.39
N MET A 44 -5.21 13.60 -9.74
CA MET A 44 -5.70 13.59 -8.35
C MET A 44 -4.71 14.18 -7.33
N ALA A 45 -3.41 14.12 -7.58
CA ALA A 45 -2.38 14.57 -6.62
C ALA A 45 -2.49 16.06 -6.23
N PHE A 46 -3.14 16.88 -7.07
CA PHE A 46 -3.30 18.32 -6.88
C PHE A 46 -4.72 18.75 -6.52
N ASN A 47 -5.66 17.80 -6.47
CA ASN A 47 -7.06 18.13 -6.23
C ASN A 47 -7.33 18.37 -4.72
N PRO A 48 -8.05 19.44 -4.34
CA PRO A 48 -8.46 19.67 -2.95
C PRO A 48 -9.50 18.67 -2.45
N ILE A 49 -10.18 17.94 -3.34
CA ILE A 49 -11.23 16.99 -3.00
C ILE A 49 -10.67 15.84 -2.15
N VAL A 50 -11.29 15.63 -1.00
CA VAL A 50 -10.91 14.59 -0.03
C VAL A 50 -11.37 13.20 -0.48
N LEU A 51 -12.58 13.10 -1.00
CA LEU A 51 -13.21 11.85 -1.44
C LEU A 51 -13.95 12.08 -2.75
N ALA A 52 -13.67 11.22 -3.73
CA ALA A 52 -14.41 11.14 -4.98
C ALA A 52 -14.73 9.68 -5.33
N VAL A 53 -15.90 9.46 -5.90
CA VAL A 53 -16.40 8.16 -6.35
C VAL A 53 -16.90 8.30 -7.78
N GLN A 54 -16.56 7.34 -8.63
CA GLN A 54 -17.11 7.22 -9.98
C GLN A 54 -17.74 5.84 -10.17
N ILE A 55 -19.03 5.82 -10.50
CA ILE A 55 -19.76 4.62 -10.85
C ILE A 55 -19.78 4.50 -12.37
N ASN A 56 -19.27 3.38 -12.89
CA ASN A 56 -19.19 3.11 -14.32
C ASN A 56 -20.09 1.92 -14.66
N LYS A 57 -21.21 2.18 -15.32
CA LYS A 57 -22.22 1.18 -15.68
C LYS A 57 -22.06 0.75 -17.14
N PHE A 58 -21.81 -0.53 -17.35
CA PHE A 58 -21.66 -1.15 -18.67
C PHE A 58 -23.02 -1.53 -19.25
N ASP A 59 -23.11 -1.63 -20.59
CA ASP A 59 -24.35 -2.04 -21.28
C ASP A 59 -24.82 -3.44 -20.85
N CYS A 60 -23.89 -4.31 -20.47
CA CYS A 60 -24.21 -5.64 -19.94
C CYS A 60 -24.72 -5.65 -18.49
N GLY A 61 -24.91 -4.47 -17.87
CA GLY A 61 -25.29 -4.33 -16.47
C GLY A 61 -24.13 -4.46 -15.47
N GLY A 62 -22.92 -4.75 -15.94
CA GLY A 62 -21.71 -4.79 -15.10
C GLY A 62 -21.34 -3.41 -14.54
N LEU A 63 -20.67 -3.39 -13.40
CA LEU A 63 -20.30 -2.16 -12.68
C LEU A 63 -18.80 -2.15 -12.35
N VAL A 64 -18.16 -1.00 -12.56
CA VAL A 64 -16.84 -0.67 -12.01
C VAL A 64 -16.96 0.56 -11.14
N ILE A 65 -16.52 0.45 -9.89
CA ILE A 65 -16.54 1.53 -8.91
C ILE A 65 -15.11 2.03 -8.71
N GLY A 66 -14.82 3.24 -9.17
CA GLY A 66 -13.57 3.94 -8.89
C GLY A 66 -13.69 4.77 -7.63
N VAL A 67 -12.75 4.63 -6.70
CA VAL A 67 -12.74 5.38 -5.44
C VAL A 67 -11.39 6.05 -5.25
N CYS A 68 -11.47 7.33 -4.93
CA CYS A 68 -10.36 8.25 -4.86
C CYS A 68 -10.41 8.94 -3.49
N ILE A 69 -9.46 8.62 -2.59
CA ILE A 69 -9.33 9.27 -1.28
C ILE A 69 -7.99 9.97 -1.16
N SER A 70 -7.98 11.18 -0.64
CA SER A 70 -6.74 11.94 -0.47
C SER A 70 -5.84 11.26 0.54
N HIS A 71 -4.62 10.89 0.12
CA HIS A 71 -3.63 10.29 1.00
C HIS A 71 -3.15 11.27 2.10
N ARG A 72 -3.51 12.57 2.01
CA ARG A 72 -3.28 13.54 3.09
C ARG A 72 -4.09 13.20 4.35
N VAL A 73 -5.23 12.54 4.21
CA VAL A 73 -6.13 12.23 5.34
C VAL A 73 -6.26 10.74 5.63
N ALA A 74 -5.93 9.86 4.69
CA ALA A 74 -6.21 8.43 4.82
C ALA A 74 -5.07 7.56 4.29
N ASP A 75 -4.68 6.55 5.08
CA ASP A 75 -3.84 5.45 4.60
C ASP A 75 -4.68 4.32 3.97
N GLY A 76 -4.00 3.28 3.46
CA GLY A 76 -4.66 2.13 2.86
C GLY A 76 -5.59 1.37 3.81
N HIS A 77 -5.30 1.34 5.12
CA HIS A 77 -6.20 0.74 6.12
C HIS A 77 -7.50 1.54 6.24
N THR A 78 -7.37 2.87 6.29
CA THR A 78 -8.50 3.81 6.36
C THR A 78 -9.38 3.71 5.12
N MET A 79 -8.78 3.63 3.92
CA MET A 79 -9.53 3.37 2.68
C MET A 79 -10.33 2.06 2.78
N GLY A 80 -9.70 0.96 3.21
CA GLY A 80 -10.37 -0.33 3.37
C GLY A 80 -11.51 -0.28 4.39
N ALA A 81 -11.31 0.43 5.51
CA ALA A 81 -12.34 0.63 6.53
C ALA A 81 -13.52 1.44 5.99
N PHE A 82 -13.26 2.52 5.23
CA PHE A 82 -14.29 3.31 4.55
C PHE A 82 -15.10 2.47 3.57
N LEU A 83 -14.45 1.71 2.68
CA LEU A 83 -15.14 0.85 1.72
C LEU A 83 -16.01 -0.20 2.41
N LYS A 84 -15.50 -0.80 3.49
CA LYS A 84 -16.27 -1.75 4.30
C LYS A 84 -17.48 -1.07 4.96
N ALA A 85 -17.29 0.11 5.54
CA ALA A 85 -18.36 0.89 6.16
C ALA A 85 -19.44 1.29 5.15
N TRP A 86 -19.04 1.81 3.98
CA TRP A 86 -19.95 2.17 2.91
C TRP A 86 -20.76 0.97 2.41
N ALA A 87 -20.09 -0.17 2.18
CA ALA A 87 -20.75 -1.39 1.75
C ALA A 87 -21.70 -1.97 2.82
N THR A 88 -21.35 -1.88 4.11
CA THR A 88 -22.23 -2.26 5.21
C THR A 88 -23.44 -1.33 5.30
N ALA A 89 -23.25 -0.01 5.21
CA ALA A 89 -24.32 0.97 5.21
C ALA A 89 -25.36 0.67 4.12
N CYS A 90 -24.90 0.37 2.90
CA CYS A 90 -25.78 0.04 1.78
C CYS A 90 -26.56 -1.27 1.98
N ARG A 91 -25.98 -2.28 2.63
CA ARG A 91 -26.61 -3.61 2.78
C ARG A 91 -27.46 -3.77 4.03
N ALA A 92 -27.00 -3.22 5.14
CA ALA A 92 -27.56 -3.47 6.47
C ALA A 92 -27.98 -2.18 7.20
N GLY A 93 -27.68 -1.00 6.65
CA GLY A 93 -28.01 0.29 7.23
C GLY A 93 -26.90 0.88 8.11
N MET A 94 -27.03 2.17 8.42
CA MET A 94 -26.01 2.95 9.13
C MET A 94 -25.76 2.52 10.58
N HIS A 95 -26.71 1.83 11.21
CA HIS A 95 -26.58 1.38 12.61
C HIS A 95 -25.58 0.22 12.77
N GLU A 96 -25.35 -0.55 11.71
CA GLU A 96 -24.37 -1.65 11.67
C GLU A 96 -22.95 -1.17 11.32
N VAL A 97 -22.78 0.12 11.05
CA VAL A 97 -21.48 0.68 10.65
C VAL A 97 -20.61 0.93 11.89
N ILE A 98 -19.42 0.32 11.90
CA ILE A 98 -18.38 0.66 12.88
C ILE A 98 -17.94 2.10 12.62
N ARG A 99 -18.19 2.99 13.58
CA ARG A 99 -17.88 4.42 13.45
C ARG A 99 -16.36 4.65 13.49
N PRO A 100 -15.81 5.48 12.59
CA PRO A 100 -14.42 5.89 12.67
C PRO A 100 -14.17 6.78 13.90
N SER A 101 -12.97 6.71 14.48
CA SER A 101 -12.47 7.68 15.47
C SER A 101 -11.50 8.63 14.77
N PHE A 102 -11.64 9.93 14.98
CA PHE A 102 -10.77 10.97 14.41
C PHE A 102 -9.78 11.56 15.43
N ASP A 103 -9.59 10.88 16.56
CA ASP A 103 -8.83 11.39 17.71
C ASP A 103 -7.31 11.29 17.54
N ALA A 104 -6.85 10.66 16.45
CA ALA A 104 -5.43 10.42 16.21
C ALA A 104 -4.61 11.73 16.12
N GLY A 105 -5.22 12.83 15.67
CA GLY A 105 -4.55 14.14 15.64
C GLY A 105 -4.16 14.67 17.03
N ALA A 106 -4.85 14.24 18.10
CA ALA A 106 -4.48 14.59 19.47
C ALA A 106 -3.25 13.80 19.96
N LEU A 107 -3.06 12.57 19.46
CA LEU A 107 -1.89 11.73 19.77
C LEU A 107 -0.65 12.17 18.98
N PHE A 108 -0.86 12.65 17.75
CA PHE A 108 0.18 13.09 16.83
C PHE A 108 -0.05 14.55 16.44
N PRO A 109 0.22 15.51 17.34
CA PRO A 109 0.02 16.92 17.02
C PRO A 109 0.90 17.34 15.84
N ALA A 110 0.37 18.21 14.99
CA ALA A 110 1.12 18.72 13.85
C ALA A 110 2.36 19.49 14.35
N ALA A 111 3.54 19.15 13.84
CA ALA A 111 4.74 19.94 14.08
C ALA A 111 4.64 21.27 13.32
N ASP A 112 4.89 22.37 14.01
CA ASP A 112 4.93 23.70 13.39
C ASP A 112 5.98 23.73 12.28
N GLY A 113 5.60 24.24 11.10
CA GLY A 113 6.52 24.43 9.97
C GLY A 113 6.73 23.23 9.05
N LEU A 114 6.18 22.04 9.34
CA LEU A 114 6.22 20.90 8.42
C LEU A 114 5.23 21.12 7.25
N ARG A 115 5.71 21.80 6.20
CA ARG A 115 5.01 21.85 4.92
C ARG A 115 5.39 20.60 4.13
N PHE A 116 4.46 19.66 3.99
CA PHE A 116 4.58 18.65 2.94
C PHE A 116 4.66 19.40 1.62
N GLY A 117 5.80 19.35 0.96
CA GLY A 117 5.94 19.90 -0.39
C GLY A 117 4.85 19.29 -1.27
N THR A 118 4.30 20.07 -2.20
CA THR A 118 3.51 19.51 -3.29
C THR A 118 4.36 18.42 -3.94
N PRO A 119 3.86 17.17 -4.07
CA PRO A 119 4.56 16.16 -4.83
C PRO A 119 4.78 16.71 -6.24
N VAL A 120 6.01 17.12 -6.55
CA VAL A 120 6.35 17.51 -7.91
C VAL A 120 6.30 16.20 -8.70
N PRO A 121 5.53 16.12 -9.81
CA PRO A 121 5.62 14.97 -10.69
C PRO A 121 7.08 14.88 -11.09
N ARG A 122 7.76 13.82 -10.66
CA ARG A 122 9.14 13.59 -11.10
C ARG A 122 9.03 13.19 -12.56
N ASP A 123 9.03 14.18 -13.44
CA ASP A 123 9.19 13.95 -14.86
C ASP A 123 10.62 13.45 -15.07
N HIS A 124 10.76 12.13 -15.10
CA HIS A 124 12.02 11.47 -15.38
C HIS A 124 12.27 11.34 -16.90
N GLY A 125 11.45 11.97 -17.75
CA GLY A 125 11.51 11.82 -19.22
C GLY A 125 11.37 10.36 -19.67
N SER A 126 10.96 9.47 -18.77
CA SER A 126 10.98 8.02 -18.92
C SER A 126 9.57 7.50 -18.88
N GLN A 127 9.18 6.73 -19.90
CA GLN A 127 7.88 6.06 -19.90
C GLN A 127 7.83 5.00 -18.81
N ILE A 128 7.00 5.22 -17.79
CA ILE A 128 6.72 4.22 -16.75
C ILE A 128 5.56 3.34 -17.25
N ILE A 129 5.79 2.02 -17.27
CA ILE A 129 4.77 1.03 -17.61
C ILE A 129 4.48 0.21 -16.36
N THR A 130 3.20 0.08 -16.05
CA THR A 130 2.72 -0.77 -14.94
C THR A 130 2.29 -2.12 -15.50
N LYS A 131 2.77 -3.21 -14.88
CA LYS A 131 2.40 -4.59 -15.20
C LYS A 131 1.91 -5.32 -13.95
N ARG A 132 0.99 -6.26 -14.13
CA ARG A 132 0.43 -7.08 -13.06
C ARG A 132 1.11 -8.46 -13.06
N PHE A 133 1.74 -8.82 -11.94
CA PHE A 133 2.33 -10.13 -11.72
C PHE A 133 1.47 -10.92 -10.73
N VAL A 134 1.01 -12.11 -11.14
CA VAL A 134 0.12 -12.95 -10.31
C VAL A 134 0.88 -14.14 -9.76
N PHE A 135 0.89 -14.25 -8.43
CA PHE A 135 1.43 -15.38 -7.68
C PHE A 135 0.28 -16.14 -7.05
N ASP A 136 -0.04 -17.30 -7.61
CA ASP A 136 -1.03 -18.22 -7.06
C ASP A 136 -0.52 -18.93 -5.79
N GLY A 137 -1.41 -19.68 -5.13
CA GLY A 137 -1.08 -20.37 -3.89
C GLY A 137 0.04 -21.40 -4.04
N GLU A 138 0.08 -22.09 -5.19
CA GLU A 138 1.10 -23.10 -5.49
C GLU A 138 2.48 -22.44 -5.60
N LYS A 139 2.63 -21.40 -6.42
CA LYS A 139 3.89 -20.65 -6.57
C LYS A 139 4.37 -20.06 -5.26
N ILE A 140 3.45 -19.50 -4.46
CA ILE A 140 3.79 -18.96 -3.13
C ILE A 140 4.31 -20.07 -2.20
N ASN A 141 3.68 -21.25 -2.22
CA ASN A 141 4.12 -22.38 -1.40
C ASN A 141 5.48 -22.91 -1.85
N SER A 142 5.72 -23.01 -3.16
CA SER A 142 7.02 -23.37 -3.72
C SER A 142 8.12 -22.38 -3.31
N LEU A 143 7.87 -21.08 -3.39
CA LEU A 143 8.81 -20.05 -2.92
C LEU A 143 9.13 -20.17 -1.42
N LYS A 144 8.11 -20.45 -0.60
CA LYS A 144 8.32 -20.68 0.84
C LYS A 144 9.15 -21.92 1.12
N ALA A 145 8.92 -23.00 0.36
CA ALA A 145 9.67 -24.25 0.48
C ALA A 145 11.13 -24.06 0.07
N GLU A 146 11.38 -23.35 -1.03
CA GLU A 146 12.71 -22.98 -1.51
C GLU A 146 13.46 -22.21 -0.41
N VAL A 147 12.89 -21.12 0.10
CA VAL A 147 13.49 -20.32 1.18
C VAL A 147 13.80 -21.18 2.42
N LYS A 148 12.90 -22.12 2.78
CA LYS A 148 13.11 -23.02 3.92
C LYS A 148 14.26 -24.00 3.68
N SER A 149 14.45 -24.48 2.46
CA SER A 149 15.51 -25.45 2.14
C SER A 149 16.93 -24.87 2.30
N PHE A 150 17.09 -23.56 2.17
CA PHE A 150 18.37 -22.86 2.35
C PHE A 150 18.60 -22.36 3.77
N ALA A 151 17.56 -22.30 4.59
CA ALA A 151 17.68 -21.91 5.99
C ALA A 151 18.30 -23.05 6.80
N ARG A 152 19.34 -22.75 7.59
CA ARG A 152 19.70 -23.63 8.70
C ARG A 152 18.57 -23.55 9.74
N ASP A 153 18.30 -24.63 10.48
CA ASP A 153 17.22 -24.67 11.48
C ASP A 153 17.27 -23.52 12.51
N SER A 154 18.43 -22.88 12.68
CA SER A 154 18.65 -21.71 13.55
C SER A 154 18.26 -20.35 12.93
N ASP A 155 18.15 -20.23 11.61
CA ASP A 155 18.08 -18.94 10.92
C ASP A 155 16.64 -18.45 10.70
N VAL A 156 15.65 -19.35 10.76
CA VAL A 156 14.23 -19.02 10.52
C VAL A 156 13.43 -19.17 11.81
N LYS A 157 13.38 -18.08 12.60
CA LYS A 157 12.62 -18.01 13.86
C LYS A 157 11.11 -18.25 13.68
N ARG A 158 10.58 -17.99 12.47
CA ARG A 158 9.20 -18.30 12.06
C ARG A 158 9.11 -18.50 10.56
N PRO A 159 8.19 -19.32 10.04
CA PRO A 159 7.99 -19.45 8.60
C PRO A 159 7.69 -18.08 7.95
N PRO A 160 8.23 -17.80 6.76
CA PRO A 160 8.00 -16.54 6.08
C PRO A 160 6.56 -16.42 5.60
N SER A 161 6.02 -15.20 5.68
CA SER A 161 4.70 -14.84 5.17
C SER A 161 4.69 -14.77 3.65
N ARG A 162 3.49 -14.77 3.06
CA ARG A 162 3.32 -14.62 1.60
C ARG A 162 3.86 -13.28 1.11
N VAL A 163 3.69 -12.22 1.90
CA VAL A 163 4.18 -10.87 1.57
C VAL A 163 5.71 -10.84 1.61
N GLU A 164 6.34 -11.46 2.61
CA GLU A 164 7.80 -11.49 2.72
C GLU A 164 8.45 -12.19 1.51
N VAL A 165 7.96 -13.37 1.11
CA VAL A 165 8.57 -14.12 -0.01
C VAL A 165 8.37 -13.44 -1.36
N VAL A 166 7.18 -12.89 -1.62
CA VAL A 166 6.90 -12.18 -2.89
C VAL A 166 7.69 -10.87 -2.95
N THR A 167 7.75 -10.13 -1.86
CA THR A 167 8.54 -8.89 -1.78
C THR A 167 10.03 -9.16 -1.99
N ALA A 168 10.58 -10.19 -1.35
CA ALA A 168 11.98 -10.58 -1.51
C ALA A 168 12.31 -10.97 -2.95
N LEU A 169 11.42 -11.70 -3.63
CA LEU A 169 11.59 -12.08 -5.03
C LEU A 169 11.62 -10.86 -5.96
N LEU A 170 10.66 -9.94 -5.80
CA LEU A 170 10.63 -8.69 -6.56
C LEU A 170 11.89 -7.84 -6.29
N TRP A 171 12.31 -7.76 -5.02
CA TRP A 171 13.51 -7.03 -4.64
C TRP A 171 14.78 -7.64 -5.23
N LYS A 172 14.92 -8.99 -5.21
CA LYS A 172 16.01 -9.72 -5.87
C LYS A 172 16.07 -9.39 -7.36
N ALA A 173 14.93 -9.42 -8.04
CA ALA A 173 14.85 -9.07 -9.46
C ALA A 173 15.31 -7.62 -9.72
N LEU A 174 14.86 -6.66 -8.91
CA LEU A 174 15.25 -5.25 -9.03
C LEU A 174 16.74 -5.01 -8.74
N ILE A 175 17.31 -5.72 -7.76
CA ILE A 175 18.75 -5.71 -7.49
C ILE A 175 19.51 -6.24 -8.72
N GLY A 176 19.04 -7.33 -9.33
CA GLY A 176 19.62 -7.90 -10.55
C GLY A 176 19.56 -6.93 -11.74
N VAL A 177 18.42 -6.26 -11.96
CA VAL A 177 18.28 -5.22 -13.00
C VAL A 177 19.25 -4.06 -12.75
N ALA A 178 19.36 -3.60 -11.50
CA ALA A 178 20.29 -2.54 -11.15
C ALA A 178 21.76 -2.97 -11.36
N GLN A 179 22.11 -4.21 -11.03
CA GLN A 179 23.43 -4.77 -11.29
C GLN A 179 23.75 -4.81 -12.79
N ALA A 180 22.83 -5.32 -13.62
CA ALA A 180 22.99 -5.35 -15.07
C ALA A 180 23.16 -3.95 -15.67
N LYS A 181 22.37 -2.97 -15.20
CA LYS A 181 22.43 -1.58 -15.67
C LYS A 181 23.75 -0.89 -15.30
N HIS A 182 24.30 -1.18 -14.13
CA HIS A 182 25.48 -0.46 -13.60
C HIS A 182 26.79 -1.25 -13.67
N GLY A 183 26.75 -2.49 -14.15
CA GLY A 183 27.91 -3.39 -14.24
C GLY A 183 28.46 -3.85 -12.89
N LYS A 184 27.79 -3.54 -11.77
CA LYS A 184 28.22 -3.93 -10.43
C LYS A 184 27.05 -4.03 -9.47
N LEU A 185 27.17 -4.93 -8.49
CA LEU A 185 26.22 -5.07 -7.41
C LEU A 185 26.32 -3.84 -6.49
N ARG A 186 25.18 -3.27 -6.10
CA ARG A 186 25.10 -2.00 -5.34
C ARG A 186 24.23 -2.17 -4.09
N PRO A 187 24.46 -1.37 -3.04
CA PRO A 187 23.53 -1.27 -1.93
C PRO A 187 22.11 -0.94 -2.41
N SER A 188 21.11 -1.54 -1.78
CA SER A 188 19.70 -1.34 -2.09
C SER A 188 18.92 -1.11 -0.80
N LEU A 189 17.95 -0.20 -0.84
CA LEU A 189 17.03 0.08 0.26
C LEU A 189 15.62 -0.25 -0.19
N LEU A 190 14.99 -1.21 0.48
CA LEU A 190 13.57 -1.49 0.38
C LEU A 190 12.85 -0.76 1.51
N THR A 191 11.71 -0.13 1.23
CA THR A 191 10.87 0.51 2.26
C THR A 191 9.48 -0.08 2.26
N LEU A 192 8.94 -0.37 3.45
CA LEU A 192 7.64 -1.01 3.62
C LEU A 192 6.79 -0.22 4.62
N PRO A 193 5.52 0.11 4.31
CA PRO A 193 4.62 0.69 5.28
C PRO A 193 4.15 -0.37 6.30
N LEU A 194 4.30 -0.08 7.58
CA LEU A 194 3.85 -0.89 8.71
C LEU A 194 2.70 -0.16 9.42
N ASN A 195 1.50 -0.75 9.39
CA ASN A 195 0.33 -0.23 10.13
C ASN A 195 0.61 -0.17 11.64
N LEU A 196 0.31 0.95 12.28
CA LEU A 196 0.53 1.14 13.73
C LEU A 196 -0.66 0.70 14.58
N ARG A 197 -1.86 0.59 13.99
CA ARG A 197 -3.08 0.19 14.72
C ARG A 197 -2.88 -1.18 15.38
N GLY A 198 -3.09 -1.25 16.69
CA GLY A 198 -2.90 -2.46 17.49
C GLY A 198 -1.45 -2.94 17.62
N ARG A 199 -0.46 -2.07 17.33
CA ARG A 199 0.98 -2.40 17.46
C ARG A 199 1.76 -1.44 18.35
N VAL A 200 1.14 -0.36 18.80
CA VAL A 200 1.74 0.64 19.69
C VAL A 200 0.98 0.70 21.00
N ASP A 201 1.66 1.08 22.08
CA ASP A 201 1.04 1.34 23.38
C ASP A 201 0.42 2.75 23.43
N LEU A 202 -0.44 3.02 22.46
CA LEU A 202 -1.24 4.23 22.35
C LEU A 202 -2.69 3.81 22.11
N PRO A 203 -3.69 4.65 22.42
CA PRO A 203 -5.11 4.34 22.21
C PRO A 203 -5.50 4.42 20.72
N ILE A 204 -4.74 3.73 19.86
CA ILE A 204 -4.96 3.63 18.42
C ILE A 204 -5.62 2.28 18.13
N THR A 205 -6.93 2.33 17.94
CA THR A 205 -7.78 1.18 17.70
C THR A 205 -7.91 0.87 16.21
N GLY A 206 -8.53 -0.29 15.89
CA GLY A 206 -8.74 -0.70 14.50
C GLY A 206 -9.62 0.25 13.68
N ASN A 207 -10.46 1.07 14.32
CA ASN A 207 -11.33 2.07 13.70
C ASN A 207 -10.76 3.50 13.73
N SER A 208 -9.53 3.72 14.21
CA SER A 208 -8.88 5.03 14.12
C SER A 208 -8.67 5.43 12.66
N PHE A 209 -9.18 6.60 12.26
CA PHE A 209 -9.06 7.19 10.95
C PHE A 209 -7.75 7.98 10.85
N GLY A 210 -7.09 7.94 9.69
CA GLY A 210 -5.90 8.74 9.45
C GLY A 210 -4.75 7.95 8.85
N ASN A 211 -3.64 8.65 8.60
CA ASN A 211 -2.37 8.04 8.24
C ASN A 211 -1.67 7.52 9.51
N LEU A 212 -1.79 6.22 9.80
CA LEU A 212 -1.24 5.60 11.00
C LEU A 212 -0.35 4.42 10.61
N TYR A 213 0.76 4.76 9.97
CA TYR A 213 1.78 3.80 9.56
C TYR A 213 3.18 4.39 9.75
N ARG A 214 4.18 3.51 9.88
CA ARG A 214 5.60 3.88 9.82
C ARG A 214 6.24 3.23 8.60
N MET A 215 7.23 3.91 8.01
CA MET A 215 8.08 3.31 6.98
C MET A 215 9.20 2.48 7.63
N VAL A 216 9.27 1.20 7.31
CA VAL A 216 10.36 0.30 7.72
C VAL A 216 11.36 0.21 6.58
N GLY A 217 12.60 0.61 6.84
CA GLY A 217 13.70 0.47 5.89
C GLY A 217 14.42 -0.87 6.05
N VAL A 218 14.65 -1.57 4.95
CA VAL A 218 15.39 -2.83 4.88
C VAL A 218 16.55 -2.64 3.92
N GLN A 219 17.77 -2.76 4.47
CA GLN A 219 19.00 -2.49 3.71
C GLN A 219 19.62 -3.80 3.24
N PHE A 220 20.02 -3.81 1.98
CA PHE A 220 20.89 -4.83 1.41
C PHE A 220 22.24 -4.18 1.11
N ASN A 221 23.32 -4.72 1.70
CA ASN A 221 24.68 -4.32 1.39
C ASN A 221 25.44 -5.52 0.76
N PRO A 222 25.93 -5.38 -0.49
CA PRO A 222 26.66 -6.45 -1.18
C PRO A 222 27.89 -6.97 -0.44
N LYS A 223 28.47 -6.18 0.48
CA LYS A 223 29.63 -6.56 1.28
C LYS A 223 29.27 -7.40 2.51
N GLU A 224 28.02 -7.36 2.94
CA GLU A 224 27.56 -7.92 4.22
C GLU A 224 26.54 -9.04 4.04
N SER A 225 25.90 -9.13 2.87
CA SER A 225 24.81 -10.08 2.63
C SER A 225 24.78 -10.55 1.19
N SER A 226 24.26 -11.76 1.00
CA SER A 226 23.99 -12.32 -0.33
C SER A 226 22.68 -11.78 -0.90
N SER A 227 22.61 -11.65 -2.23
CA SER A 227 21.38 -11.33 -2.97
C SER A 227 20.49 -12.56 -3.20
N GLU A 228 20.79 -13.68 -2.55
CA GLU A 228 19.92 -14.86 -2.56
C GLU A 228 18.62 -14.64 -1.80
N ILE A 229 17.55 -15.26 -2.31
CA ILE A 229 16.18 -14.96 -1.86
C ILE A 229 15.99 -15.22 -0.36
N HIS A 230 16.58 -16.30 0.17
CA HIS A 230 16.48 -16.63 1.59
C HIS A 230 17.14 -15.58 2.50
N HIS A 231 18.27 -14.99 2.07
CA HIS A 231 18.90 -13.89 2.79
C HIS A 231 18.06 -12.61 2.76
N LEU A 232 17.49 -12.27 1.60
CA LEU A 232 16.59 -11.10 1.50
C LEU A 232 15.32 -11.28 2.35
N VAL A 233 14.77 -12.50 2.42
CA VAL A 233 13.66 -12.83 3.32
C VAL A 233 14.06 -12.68 4.79
N SER A 234 15.26 -13.12 5.17
CA SER A 234 15.78 -12.95 6.53
C SER A 234 15.92 -11.46 6.89
N LEU A 235 16.51 -10.64 6.01
CA LEU A 235 16.63 -9.19 6.22
C LEU A 235 15.25 -8.52 6.42
N LEU A 236 14.27 -8.90 5.60
CA LEU A 236 12.88 -8.46 5.73
C LEU A 236 12.28 -8.85 7.08
N ASN A 237 12.45 -10.12 7.47
CA ASN A 237 11.91 -10.67 8.70
C ASN A 237 12.47 -9.93 9.92
N ASP A 238 13.79 -9.76 9.98
CA ASP A 238 14.47 -9.09 11.07
C ASP A 238 14.07 -7.62 11.17
N ALA A 239 13.98 -6.91 10.04
CA ALA A 239 13.58 -5.52 10.02
C ALA A 239 12.13 -5.32 10.49
N VAL A 240 11.19 -6.16 10.04
CA VAL A 240 9.78 -6.10 10.46
C VAL A 240 9.64 -6.47 11.95
N ASN A 241 10.32 -7.52 12.40
CA ASN A 241 10.29 -7.93 13.81
C ASN A 241 10.89 -6.84 14.72
N LYS A 242 12.00 -6.23 14.31
CA LYS A 242 12.60 -5.09 15.02
C LYS A 242 11.63 -3.92 15.07
N ALA A 243 11.01 -3.56 13.93
CA ALA A 243 10.05 -2.47 13.89
C ALA A 243 8.85 -2.73 14.81
N ASN A 244 8.29 -3.94 14.84
CA ASN A 244 7.22 -4.29 15.77
C ASN A 244 7.65 -4.15 17.24
N LYS A 245 8.83 -4.66 17.61
CA LYS A 245 9.37 -4.50 18.98
C LYS A 245 9.64 -3.05 19.35
N ASP A 246 10.03 -2.24 18.39
CA ASP A 246 10.23 -0.82 18.62
C ASP A 246 8.89 -0.11 18.81
N CYS A 247 7.81 -0.49 18.09
CA CYS A 247 6.46 0.03 18.29
C CYS A 247 5.91 -0.22 19.71
N GLU A 248 6.34 -1.30 20.37
CA GLU A 248 5.95 -1.63 21.75
C GLU A 248 6.57 -0.69 22.79
N LYS A 249 7.56 0.14 22.42
CA LYS A 249 8.23 1.06 23.35
C LYS A 249 7.52 2.42 23.37
N VAL A 250 7.33 2.97 24.57
CA VAL A 250 6.60 4.23 24.83
C VAL A 250 7.22 5.45 24.10
N ASP A 251 8.54 5.46 23.87
CA ASP A 251 9.25 6.58 23.22
C ASP A 251 9.39 6.46 21.68
N PHE A 252 8.67 5.54 21.05
CA PHE A 252 8.82 5.22 19.61
C PHE A 252 8.58 6.40 18.65
N MET A 253 7.89 7.45 19.11
CA MET A 253 7.47 8.57 18.28
C MET A 253 8.52 9.67 18.07
N CYS A 254 9.68 9.61 18.74
CA CYS A 254 10.68 10.68 18.70
C CYS A 254 11.71 10.58 17.55
N HIS A 255 11.64 9.57 16.67
CA HIS A 255 12.63 9.35 15.59
C HIS A 255 12.03 8.93 14.23
#